data_AF-A0A2E2KIE8-F1
#
_entry.id   AF-A0A2E2KIE8-F1
#
_cell.length_a   1.000
_cell.length_b   1.000
_cell.length_c   1.000
_cell.angle_alpha   90.00
_cell.angle_beta   90.00
_cell.angle_gamma   90.00
#
_symmetry.space_group_name_H-M   'P 1'
#
loop_
_entity.id
_entity.type
_entity.pdbx_description
1 polymer ?
#
loop_
_entity_poly.entity_id
_entity_poly.type
_entity_poly.pdbx_seq_one_letter_code
_entity_poly.pdbx_strand_id
1 'polypeptide(L)'
;MRVLHTSDWHLGQHFIGKSRLAEHQKFVQWLVAKIKENQIDAVIIAGDVYDTGSPPSYARELYNELVVQINQQGCQLIVLGGNHDSVSTLNESKGLLKHLSAEVIASVDAEAKNQVITLKESTGKPGAILCAIPYLRPRDLMQSKADQSAKDKAQALGSAIADHYQTIYALAEKKREELGLDIPIIATGHLTAMGVKSSDSVRDIYVGNLEAFPASAFPPADYIALGHIHRPQIVAQSEHIRYCGSPIPLSFDEIGSQKQVLIAEFDDNALVSVEPLHIPMFQPMQVIKGDLASIEAQLAALNHPAEALPIWLSVEVEAQDYLNDLTQRVEQLTADLNVEVLLLRRARKQRRSELTQQSKETLSELNAYEVFDKRVQNELFETDQEQSRLERIKQSFCQIVTDVEEQHGMASSKPAVDFLSSHKQVHSADTQFNSIDSQAQRTDTTAQSNEAINSDRSDSVSDDTEFNISVPKIDDKNALAPEHTVVKNTVAEQTIVEPLALFAEEPSPEPIAQLSQEPKRRSIQQPVTKAQPSKRQSIQQPVTKVTSATTVKRATDKSLNKAEIKLDQDDLFASMLTDETSEGGKHS
;
A
#
# COMPACT_ATOMS: atom_id res chain seq x y z
N MET A 1 -0.55 -31.13 5.32
CA MET A 1 -0.66 -29.84 6.06
C MET A 1 -1.38 -28.75 5.24
N ARG A 2 -2.16 -27.86 5.88
CA ARG A 2 -2.79 -26.66 5.28
C ARG A 2 -2.37 -25.36 5.98
N VAL A 3 -1.97 -24.35 5.22
CA VAL A 3 -1.52 -23.04 5.72
C VAL A 3 -2.35 -21.91 5.14
N LEU A 4 -2.92 -21.04 5.98
CA LEU A 4 -3.63 -19.84 5.56
C LEU A 4 -2.69 -18.63 5.55
N HIS A 5 -2.61 -17.94 4.41
CA HIS A 5 -1.80 -16.74 4.18
C HIS A 5 -2.71 -15.50 4.02
N THR A 6 -2.47 -14.50 4.87
CA THR A 6 -3.09 -13.16 4.84
C THR A 6 -2.01 -12.09 5.15
N SER A 7 -2.23 -10.84 4.78
CA SER A 7 -1.29 -9.73 5.02
C SER A 7 -2.05 -8.40 5.12
N ASP A 8 -1.35 -7.34 5.52
CA ASP A 8 -1.75 -5.95 5.28
C ASP A 8 -3.15 -5.64 5.89
N TRP A 9 -3.31 -5.93 7.17
CA TRP A 9 -4.55 -5.73 7.90
C TRP A 9 -4.78 -4.26 8.24
N HIS A 10 -3.74 -3.49 8.56
CA HIS A 10 -3.85 -2.08 8.96
C HIS A 10 -4.86 -1.86 10.11
N LEU A 11 -4.83 -2.70 11.15
CA LEU A 11 -5.70 -2.54 12.31
C LEU A 11 -5.50 -1.15 12.93
N GLY A 12 -6.62 -0.44 13.11
CA GLY A 12 -6.64 0.94 13.58
C GLY A 12 -6.61 2.02 12.50
N GLN A 13 -6.62 1.66 11.19
CA GLN A 13 -6.72 2.63 10.09
C GLN A 13 -7.91 3.59 10.29
N HIS A 14 -7.66 4.89 10.09
CA HIS A 14 -8.69 5.92 10.07
C HIS A 14 -8.93 6.40 8.63
N PHE A 15 -9.86 5.74 7.95
CA PHE A 15 -10.15 5.91 6.54
C PHE A 15 -11.05 7.12 6.31
N ILE A 16 -10.44 8.28 6.03
CA ILE A 16 -11.13 9.51 5.58
C ILE A 16 -12.29 9.87 6.54
N GLY A 17 -11.98 9.97 7.84
CA GLY A 17 -12.94 10.26 8.90
C GLY A 17 -13.68 9.04 9.48
N LYS A 18 -13.54 7.85 8.89
CA LYS A 18 -14.23 6.61 9.33
C LYS A 18 -13.29 5.64 10.03
N SER A 19 -13.82 4.86 10.98
CA SER A 19 -13.09 3.73 11.60
C SER A 19 -13.42 2.44 10.88
N ARG A 20 -12.40 1.60 10.66
CA ARG A 20 -12.53 0.26 10.06
C ARG A 20 -12.88 -0.85 11.06
N LEU A 21 -13.22 -0.52 12.31
CA LEU A 21 -13.41 -1.50 13.39
C LEU A 21 -14.49 -2.54 13.05
N ALA A 22 -15.66 -2.12 12.58
CA ALA A 22 -16.78 -3.03 12.30
C ALA A 22 -16.49 -3.99 11.13
N GLU A 23 -15.73 -3.57 10.13
CA GLU A 23 -15.27 -4.42 9.03
C GLU A 23 -14.26 -5.45 9.51
N HIS A 24 -13.27 -5.02 10.31
CA HIS A 24 -12.28 -5.94 10.89
C HIS A 24 -12.91 -6.95 11.84
N GLN A 25 -13.89 -6.57 12.67
CA GLN A 25 -14.62 -7.51 13.52
C GLN A 25 -15.34 -8.58 12.72
N LYS A 26 -16.08 -8.19 11.66
CA LYS A 26 -16.74 -9.13 10.74
C LYS A 26 -15.71 -10.02 10.02
N PHE A 27 -14.57 -9.47 9.62
CA PHE A 27 -13.48 -10.23 8.99
C PHE A 27 -12.84 -11.25 9.96
N VAL A 28 -12.56 -10.88 11.21
CA VAL A 28 -12.05 -11.82 12.23
C VAL A 28 -13.02 -12.97 12.45
N GLN A 29 -14.32 -12.68 12.60
CA GLN A 29 -15.36 -13.70 12.75
C GLN A 29 -15.44 -14.64 11.53
N TRP A 30 -15.40 -14.08 10.31
CA TRP A 30 -15.37 -14.85 9.07
C TRP A 30 -14.11 -15.70 8.94
N LEU A 31 -12.94 -15.15 9.28
CA LEU A 31 -11.65 -15.83 9.19
C LEU A 31 -11.57 -17.01 10.15
N VAL A 32 -12.00 -16.84 11.40
CA VAL A 32 -12.01 -17.91 12.41
C VAL A 32 -13.00 -19.02 12.02
N ALA A 33 -14.15 -18.67 11.42
CA ALA A 33 -15.06 -19.66 10.84
C ALA A 33 -14.39 -20.43 9.69
N LYS A 34 -13.70 -19.76 8.75
CA LYS A 34 -13.03 -20.40 7.61
C LYS A 34 -11.78 -21.21 8.00
N ILE A 35 -11.05 -20.81 9.03
CA ILE A 35 -9.96 -21.59 9.64
C ILE A 35 -10.47 -22.97 10.08
N LYS A 36 -11.61 -22.99 10.79
CA LYS A 36 -12.25 -24.21 11.27
C LYS A 36 -12.86 -25.05 10.13
N GLU A 37 -13.54 -24.41 9.19
CA GLU A 37 -14.20 -25.06 8.05
C GLU A 37 -13.20 -25.79 7.14
N ASN A 38 -12.04 -25.18 6.88
CA ASN A 38 -11.04 -25.70 5.94
C ASN A 38 -9.93 -26.53 6.61
N GLN A 39 -10.00 -26.73 7.93
CA GLN A 39 -9.02 -27.49 8.72
C GLN A 39 -7.59 -26.96 8.56
N ILE A 40 -7.42 -25.65 8.81
CA ILE A 40 -6.12 -24.98 8.72
C ILE A 40 -5.23 -25.37 9.91
N ASP A 41 -4.00 -25.78 9.65
CA ASP A 41 -3.02 -26.11 10.69
C ASP A 41 -2.30 -24.85 11.21
N ALA A 42 -1.94 -23.93 10.31
CA ALA A 42 -1.22 -22.70 10.64
C ALA A 42 -1.72 -21.46 9.87
N VAL A 43 -1.69 -20.29 10.51
CA VAL A 43 -2.06 -18.98 9.95
C VAL A 43 -0.83 -18.07 9.93
N ILE A 44 -0.53 -17.48 8.78
CA ILE A 44 0.55 -16.51 8.58
C ILE A 44 -0.06 -15.15 8.27
N ILE A 45 0.28 -14.14 9.09
CA ILE A 45 0.03 -12.72 8.83
C ILE A 45 1.35 -12.09 8.36
N ALA A 46 1.50 -11.85 7.05
CA ALA A 46 2.74 -11.43 6.40
C ALA A 46 3.01 -9.90 6.47
N GLY A 47 2.88 -9.32 7.67
CA GLY A 47 3.15 -7.91 7.93
C GLY A 47 1.95 -6.97 7.85
N ASP A 48 2.21 -5.73 8.26
CA ASP A 48 1.26 -4.62 8.46
C ASP A 48 -0.01 -5.02 9.19
N VAL A 49 0.21 -5.54 10.41
CA VAL A 49 -0.83 -5.85 11.38
C VAL A 49 -1.57 -4.58 11.78
N TYR A 50 -0.84 -3.50 12.06
CA TYR A 50 -1.38 -2.21 12.49
C TYR A 50 -1.09 -1.10 11.47
N ASP A 51 -2.02 -0.16 11.30
CA ASP A 51 -1.82 0.97 10.35
C ASP A 51 -0.74 1.97 10.80
N THR A 52 -0.41 1.97 12.09
CA THR A 52 0.63 2.83 12.67
C THR A 52 1.37 2.11 13.80
N GLY A 53 2.61 2.54 14.06
CA GLY A 53 3.40 2.06 15.19
C GLY A 53 2.89 2.42 16.59
N SER A 54 1.76 3.13 16.70
CA SER A 54 1.09 3.49 17.96
C SER A 54 -0.42 3.23 17.86
N PRO A 55 -0.85 1.97 17.72
CA PRO A 55 -2.24 1.63 17.41
C PRO A 55 -3.22 1.98 18.54
N PRO A 56 -4.45 2.40 18.21
CA PRO A 56 -5.49 2.72 19.19
C PRO A 56 -5.94 1.48 19.97
N SER A 57 -6.47 1.67 21.18
CA SER A 57 -6.82 0.58 22.10
C SER A 57 -7.70 -0.51 21.47
N TYR A 58 -8.72 -0.12 20.70
CA TYR A 58 -9.63 -1.06 20.03
C TYR A 58 -8.93 -1.97 19.00
N ALA A 59 -7.84 -1.50 18.38
CA ALA A 59 -7.06 -2.29 17.43
C ALA A 59 -6.20 -3.32 18.16
N ARG A 60 -5.63 -2.94 19.31
CA ARG A 60 -4.88 -3.85 20.20
C ARG A 60 -5.79 -4.89 20.83
N GLU A 61 -7.01 -4.50 21.20
CA GLU A 61 -8.07 -5.37 21.72
C GLU A 61 -8.49 -6.42 20.67
N LEU A 62 -8.82 -5.99 19.45
CA LEU A 62 -9.21 -6.91 18.37
C LEU A 62 -8.07 -7.86 17.93
N TYR A 63 -6.82 -7.38 17.94
CA TYR A 63 -5.65 -8.24 17.71
C TYR A 63 -5.50 -9.30 18.82
N ASN A 64 -5.66 -8.92 20.09
CA ASN A 64 -5.62 -9.90 21.20
C ASN A 64 -6.78 -10.90 21.11
N GLU A 65 -7.98 -10.43 20.76
CA GLU A 65 -9.16 -11.28 20.53
C GLU A 65 -8.90 -12.31 19.42
N LEU A 66 -8.37 -11.88 18.28
CA LEU A 66 -7.96 -12.76 17.17
C LEU A 66 -7.01 -13.87 17.63
N VAL A 67 -5.96 -13.53 18.38
CA VAL A 67 -4.98 -14.53 18.86
C VAL A 67 -5.66 -15.56 19.77
N VAL A 68 -6.57 -15.12 20.66
CA VAL A 68 -7.35 -16.02 21.51
C VAL A 68 -8.28 -16.92 20.68
N GLN A 69 -9.01 -16.37 19.71
CA GLN A 69 -9.94 -17.13 18.87
C GLN A 69 -9.23 -18.15 17.95
N ILE A 70 -8.05 -17.82 17.41
CA ILE A 70 -7.24 -18.75 16.60
C ILE A 70 -6.67 -19.88 17.49
N ASN A 71 -6.10 -19.55 18.65
CA ASN A 71 -5.61 -20.56 19.59
C ASN A 71 -6.72 -21.51 20.09
N GLN A 72 -7.98 -21.04 20.17
CA GLN A 72 -9.15 -21.88 20.45
C GLN A 72 -9.49 -22.88 19.33
N GLN A 73 -9.05 -22.65 18.09
CA GLN A 73 -9.18 -23.64 17.00
C GLN A 73 -8.04 -24.68 17.01
N GLY A 74 -7.01 -24.49 17.85
CA GLY A 74 -5.82 -25.36 17.92
C GLY A 74 -4.74 -25.04 16.87
N CYS A 75 -4.94 -24.01 16.05
CA CYS A 75 -4.04 -23.62 14.98
C CYS A 75 -2.82 -22.84 15.51
N GLN A 76 -1.67 -22.97 14.85
CA GLN A 76 -0.54 -22.07 15.09
C GLN A 76 -0.76 -20.71 14.40
N LEU A 77 -0.35 -19.63 15.05
CA LEU A 77 -0.36 -18.29 14.47
C LEU A 77 1.07 -17.75 14.33
N ILE A 78 1.37 -17.13 13.19
CA ILE A 78 2.66 -16.49 12.93
C ILE A 78 2.39 -15.06 12.51
N VAL A 79 2.91 -14.11 13.29
CA VAL A 79 2.70 -12.67 13.10
C VAL A 79 4.04 -12.02 12.77
N LEU A 80 4.16 -11.53 11.53
CA LEU A 80 5.33 -10.80 11.04
C LEU A 80 5.08 -9.30 11.16
N GLY A 81 6.13 -8.52 11.40
CA GLY A 81 6.05 -7.06 11.35
C GLY A 81 6.24 -6.53 9.93
N GLY A 82 5.35 -5.67 9.45
CA GLY A 82 5.52 -4.95 8.19
C GLY A 82 6.27 -3.62 8.36
N ASN A 83 6.08 -2.69 7.41
CA ASN A 83 6.70 -1.35 7.45
C ASN A 83 5.88 -0.28 8.19
N HIS A 84 4.60 -0.50 8.47
CA HIS A 84 3.79 0.31 9.39
C HIS A 84 3.99 -0.12 10.86
N ASP A 85 4.29 -1.41 11.09
CA ASP A 85 4.41 -1.98 12.43
C ASP A 85 5.63 -1.47 13.24
N SER A 86 5.38 -1.18 14.52
CA SER A 86 6.40 -0.86 15.51
C SER A 86 7.03 -2.12 16.10
N VAL A 87 8.36 -2.21 16.00
CA VAL A 87 9.16 -3.34 16.53
C VAL A 87 8.95 -3.51 18.04
N SER A 88 8.90 -2.41 18.80
CA SER A 88 8.65 -2.49 20.25
C SER A 88 7.23 -2.96 20.55
N THR A 89 6.23 -2.47 19.83
CA THR A 89 4.81 -2.72 20.12
C THR A 89 4.38 -4.14 19.81
N LEU A 90 4.98 -4.79 18.80
CA LEU A 90 4.83 -6.23 18.59
C LEU A 90 5.60 -7.02 19.68
N ASN A 91 6.85 -6.64 19.98
CA ASN A 91 7.68 -7.33 20.97
C ASN A 91 7.15 -7.21 22.43
N GLU A 92 6.38 -6.16 22.76
CA GLU A 92 5.67 -6.00 24.05
C GLU A 92 4.83 -7.25 24.41
N SER A 93 4.26 -7.92 23.39
CA SER A 93 3.37 -9.07 23.56
C SER A 93 4.02 -10.43 23.22
N LYS A 94 5.10 -10.45 22.41
CA LYS A 94 5.77 -11.66 21.88
C LYS A 94 5.94 -12.79 22.91
N GLY A 95 6.42 -12.46 24.11
CA GLY A 95 6.64 -13.45 25.17
C GLY A 95 5.37 -14.08 25.74
N LEU A 96 4.26 -13.32 25.80
CA LEU A 96 2.97 -13.79 26.27
C LEU A 96 2.25 -14.63 25.19
N LEU A 97 2.24 -14.14 23.94
CA LEU A 97 1.52 -14.79 22.84
C LEU A 97 2.11 -16.17 22.47
N LYS A 98 3.38 -16.41 22.78
CA LYS A 98 4.02 -17.74 22.67
C LYS A 98 3.30 -18.83 23.50
N HIS A 99 2.60 -18.45 24.57
CA HIS A 99 1.76 -19.37 25.36
C HIS A 99 0.36 -19.60 24.77
N LEU A 100 0.00 -18.88 23.70
CA LEU A 100 -1.24 -18.97 22.93
C LEU A 100 -0.97 -19.46 21.50
N SER A 101 0.01 -20.36 21.33
CA SER A 101 0.40 -20.96 20.04
C SER A 101 0.83 -19.95 18.95
N ALA A 102 1.15 -18.71 19.35
CA ALA A 102 1.42 -17.60 18.44
C ALA A 102 2.89 -17.11 18.54
N GLU A 103 3.63 -17.16 17.44
CA GLU A 103 5.00 -16.65 17.34
C GLU A 103 5.02 -15.27 16.66
N VAL A 104 5.76 -14.32 17.22
CA VAL A 104 5.83 -12.93 16.72
C VAL A 104 7.25 -12.56 16.30
N ILE A 105 7.41 -12.03 15.09
CA ILE A 105 8.69 -11.76 14.43
C ILE A 105 8.65 -10.34 13.85
N ALA A 106 8.98 -9.35 14.68
CA ALA A 106 8.78 -7.93 14.38
C ALA A 106 9.91 -7.26 13.56
N SER A 107 11.08 -7.91 13.51
CA SER A 107 12.31 -7.46 12.83
C SER A 107 13.19 -8.68 12.53
N VAL A 108 14.32 -8.44 11.87
CA VAL A 108 15.47 -9.38 11.90
C VAL A 108 15.77 -9.72 13.36
N ASP A 109 16.06 -11.01 13.63
CA ASP A 109 16.47 -11.48 14.95
C ASP A 109 18.00 -11.52 15.06
N ALA A 110 18.57 -11.27 16.24
CA ALA A 110 20.01 -11.28 16.45
C ALA A 110 20.61 -12.69 16.29
N GLU A 111 19.80 -13.74 16.50
CA GLU A 111 20.16 -15.11 16.17
C GLU A 111 19.27 -15.63 15.04
N ALA A 112 19.76 -15.61 13.80
CA ALA A 112 19.03 -15.97 12.59
C ALA A 112 18.20 -17.28 12.67
N LYS A 113 18.67 -18.28 13.44
CA LYS A 113 17.95 -19.54 13.73
C LYS A 113 16.55 -19.31 14.33
N ASN A 114 16.33 -18.21 15.05
CA ASN A 114 15.05 -17.87 15.69
C ASN A 114 13.97 -17.49 14.65
N GLN A 115 14.38 -17.17 13.42
CA GLN A 115 13.49 -16.97 12.28
C GLN A 115 13.15 -18.28 11.54
N VAL A 116 13.67 -19.44 11.99
CA VAL A 116 13.36 -20.75 11.40
C VAL A 116 12.41 -21.53 12.31
N ILE A 117 11.11 -21.35 12.10
CA ILE A 117 10.03 -21.91 12.92
C ILE A 117 9.63 -23.28 12.36
N THR A 118 9.25 -24.23 13.22
CA THR A 118 8.62 -25.48 12.75
C THR A 118 7.12 -25.32 12.90
N LEU A 119 6.41 -25.45 11.77
CA LEU A 119 4.96 -25.53 11.76
C LEU A 119 4.55 -26.99 11.94
N LYS A 120 3.46 -27.18 12.67
CA LYS A 120 2.92 -28.49 12.99
C LYS A 120 1.55 -28.66 12.36
N GLU A 121 1.23 -29.89 12.02
CA GLU A 121 -0.14 -30.29 11.74
C GLU A 121 -0.96 -30.36 13.03
N SER A 122 -2.28 -30.40 12.89
CA SER A 122 -3.25 -30.70 13.95
C SER A 122 -2.95 -31.97 14.78
N THR A 123 -2.17 -32.91 14.23
CA THR A 123 -1.67 -34.10 14.95
C THR A 123 -0.47 -33.83 15.88
N GLY A 124 0.06 -32.61 15.89
CA GLY A 124 1.23 -32.18 16.66
C GLY A 124 2.59 -32.53 16.03
N LYS A 125 2.61 -33.26 14.91
CA LYS A 125 3.82 -33.57 14.13
C LYS A 125 4.32 -32.33 13.37
N PRO A 126 5.63 -32.20 13.08
CA PRO A 126 6.13 -31.25 12.08
C PRO A 126 5.47 -31.50 10.72
N GLY A 127 4.91 -30.45 10.11
CA GLY A 127 4.31 -30.49 8.77
C GLY A 127 5.00 -29.55 7.76
N ALA A 128 5.66 -28.49 8.23
CA ALA A 128 6.47 -27.60 7.40
C ALA A 128 7.54 -26.87 8.24
N ILE A 129 8.51 -26.26 7.56
CA ILE A 129 9.50 -25.35 8.17
C ILE A 129 9.28 -23.95 7.59
N LEU A 130 9.22 -22.94 8.44
CA LEU A 130 8.93 -21.56 8.06
C LEU A 130 10.15 -20.66 8.26
N CYS A 131 10.65 -20.10 7.16
CA CYS A 131 11.57 -18.96 7.13
C CYS A 131 10.78 -17.68 7.39
N ALA A 132 10.57 -17.37 8.67
CA ALA A 132 9.82 -16.21 9.16
C ALA A 132 10.64 -14.91 8.98
N ILE A 133 10.51 -14.30 7.81
CA ILE A 133 11.20 -13.09 7.38
C ILE A 133 10.18 -11.94 7.31
N PRO A 134 10.28 -10.93 8.21
CA PRO A 134 9.41 -9.76 8.24
C PRO A 134 9.92 -8.65 7.31
N TYR A 135 9.39 -7.43 7.45
CA TYR A 135 9.97 -6.25 6.80
C TYR A 135 11.42 -6.01 7.25
N LEU A 136 12.34 -6.02 6.28
CA LEU A 136 13.79 -5.95 6.48
C LEU A 136 14.28 -4.50 6.44
N ARG A 137 14.31 -3.82 7.58
CA ARG A 137 14.73 -2.42 7.67
C ARG A 137 16.22 -2.33 7.29
N PRO A 138 16.67 -1.41 6.40
CA PRO A 138 18.05 -1.42 5.87
C PRO A 138 19.16 -1.41 6.93
N ARG A 139 18.94 -0.70 8.04
CA ARG A 139 19.86 -0.65 9.20
C ARG A 139 20.02 -1.99 9.94
N ASP A 140 19.02 -2.87 9.83
CA ASP A 140 18.99 -4.18 10.50
C ASP A 140 19.82 -5.21 9.68
N LEU A 141 20.07 -4.94 8.39
CA LEU A 141 20.89 -5.74 7.48
C LEU A 141 22.29 -5.16 7.22
N MET A 142 22.44 -3.82 7.23
CA MET A 142 23.61 -3.13 6.69
C MET A 142 24.12 -2.01 7.60
N GLN A 143 25.44 -1.84 7.62
CA GLN A 143 26.09 -0.64 8.13
C GLN A 143 26.27 0.38 7.00
N SER A 144 25.85 1.62 7.23
CA SER A 144 26.03 2.74 6.29
C SER A 144 27.51 3.02 6.03
N LYS A 145 27.89 3.22 4.77
CA LYS A 145 29.23 3.67 4.37
C LYS A 145 29.16 5.08 3.77
N ALA A 146 30.22 5.85 3.94
CA ALA A 146 30.39 7.13 3.24
C ALA A 146 30.52 6.91 1.72
N ASP A 147 30.32 7.99 0.96
CA ASP A 147 30.67 8.14 -0.45
C ASP A 147 30.06 7.13 -1.46
N GLN A 148 29.09 6.32 -1.03
CA GLN A 148 28.30 5.46 -1.92
C GLN A 148 27.26 6.26 -2.72
N SER A 149 27.19 6.02 -4.03
CA SER A 149 26.11 6.57 -4.87
C SER A 149 24.76 5.92 -4.54
N ALA A 150 23.66 6.51 -5.02
CA ALA A 150 22.33 5.94 -4.88
C ALA A 150 22.24 4.53 -5.52
N LYS A 151 22.92 4.30 -6.65
CA LYS A 151 22.96 3.00 -7.32
C LYS A 151 23.71 1.94 -6.51
N ASP A 152 24.82 2.33 -5.85
CA ASP A 152 25.59 1.39 -5.02
C ASP A 152 24.79 0.99 -3.77
N LYS A 153 24.02 1.93 -3.20
CA LYS A 153 23.10 1.66 -2.08
C LYS A 153 21.94 0.77 -2.50
N ALA A 154 21.36 1.03 -3.68
CA ALA A 154 20.31 0.19 -4.28
C ALA A 154 20.77 -1.27 -4.43
N GLN A 155 21.92 -1.47 -5.09
CA GLN A 155 22.48 -2.79 -5.32
C GLN A 155 22.88 -3.48 -4.01
N ALA A 156 23.56 -2.79 -3.11
CA ALA A 156 24.00 -3.37 -1.84
C ALA A 156 22.83 -3.75 -0.91
N LEU A 157 21.72 -2.99 -0.93
CA LEU A 157 20.50 -3.36 -0.21
C LEU A 157 19.79 -4.56 -0.85
N GLY A 158 19.71 -4.60 -2.20
CA GLY A 158 19.19 -5.76 -2.91
C GLY A 158 19.97 -7.04 -2.62
N SER A 159 21.30 -6.98 -2.62
CA SER A 159 22.18 -8.08 -2.20
C SER A 159 21.97 -8.46 -0.74
N ALA A 160 22.01 -7.50 0.20
CA ALA A 160 21.86 -7.82 1.62
C ALA A 160 20.50 -8.44 1.98
N ILE A 161 19.42 -8.06 1.27
CA ILE A 161 18.12 -8.72 1.37
C ILE A 161 18.23 -10.17 0.87
N ALA A 162 18.76 -10.39 -0.34
CA ALA A 162 18.92 -11.71 -0.91
C ALA A 162 19.79 -12.63 -0.01
N ASP A 163 20.94 -12.14 0.45
CA ASP A 163 21.85 -12.85 1.34
C ASP A 163 21.15 -13.27 2.65
N HIS A 164 20.27 -12.41 3.21
CA HIS A 164 19.47 -12.75 4.38
C HIS A 164 18.48 -13.89 4.07
N TYR A 165 17.72 -13.81 2.97
CA TYR A 165 16.81 -14.89 2.54
C TYR A 165 17.54 -16.23 2.36
N GLN A 166 18.68 -16.24 1.66
CA GLN A 166 19.48 -17.46 1.46
C GLN A 166 20.01 -18.01 2.79
N THR A 167 20.42 -17.13 3.72
CA THR A 167 20.89 -17.52 5.06
C THR A 167 19.79 -18.19 5.89
N ILE A 168 18.57 -17.63 5.92
CA ILE A 168 17.46 -18.24 6.66
C ILE A 168 17.02 -19.55 5.99
N TYR A 169 17.00 -19.61 4.65
CA TYR A 169 16.67 -20.83 3.90
C TYR A 169 17.67 -21.97 4.17
N ALA A 170 18.98 -21.71 4.13
CA ALA A 170 19.99 -22.73 4.46
C ALA A 170 19.88 -23.23 5.92
N LEU A 171 19.45 -22.37 6.85
CA LEU A 171 19.14 -22.78 8.23
C LEU A 171 17.84 -23.62 8.32
N ALA A 172 16.87 -23.42 7.43
CA ALA A 172 15.69 -24.27 7.30
C ALA A 172 16.01 -25.65 6.71
N GLU A 173 16.86 -25.72 5.68
CA GLU A 173 17.35 -26.99 5.13
C GLU A 173 18.11 -27.80 6.18
N LYS A 174 19.04 -27.18 6.91
CA LYS A 174 19.73 -27.82 8.03
C LYS A 174 18.75 -28.30 9.12
N LYS A 175 17.65 -27.59 9.34
CA LYS A 175 16.60 -28.02 10.29
C LYS A 175 15.75 -29.18 9.75
N ARG A 176 15.57 -29.28 8.43
CA ARG A 176 14.95 -30.43 7.74
C ARG A 176 15.80 -31.69 7.94
N GLU A 177 17.12 -31.56 7.74
CA GLU A 177 18.11 -32.61 8.03
C GLU A 177 18.09 -33.03 9.51
N GLU A 178 18.11 -32.07 10.45
CA GLU A 178 18.09 -32.34 11.90
C GLU A 178 16.80 -33.03 12.38
N LEU A 179 15.67 -32.81 11.69
CA LEU A 179 14.41 -33.51 11.97
C LEU A 179 14.36 -34.91 11.35
N GLY A 180 15.16 -35.20 10.32
CA GLY A 180 15.10 -36.45 9.56
C GLY A 180 13.78 -36.64 8.80
N LEU A 181 13.12 -35.54 8.42
CA LEU A 181 11.83 -35.51 7.73
C LEU A 181 11.96 -34.76 6.41
N ASP A 182 11.34 -35.26 5.36
CA ASP A 182 11.19 -34.53 4.10
C ASP A 182 9.86 -33.77 4.12
N ILE A 183 9.92 -32.47 4.39
CA ILE A 183 8.78 -31.57 4.60
C ILE A 183 9.06 -30.22 3.92
N PRO A 184 8.02 -29.49 3.46
CA PRO A 184 8.18 -28.25 2.71
C PRO A 184 8.80 -27.12 3.55
N ILE A 185 9.56 -26.26 2.87
CA ILE A 185 10.11 -25.01 3.40
C ILE A 185 9.30 -23.85 2.82
N ILE A 186 8.57 -23.15 3.70
CA ILE A 186 7.81 -21.95 3.37
C ILE A 186 8.67 -20.73 3.72
N ALA A 187 8.75 -19.74 2.83
CA ALA A 187 9.31 -18.43 3.13
C ALA A 187 8.21 -17.37 3.25
N THR A 188 8.49 -16.31 4.01
CA THR A 188 7.62 -15.13 4.09
C THR A 188 8.37 -13.89 3.65
N GLY A 189 7.64 -12.79 3.44
CA GLY A 189 8.26 -11.50 3.19
C GLY A 189 7.26 -10.36 3.27
N HIS A 190 7.78 -9.15 3.43
CA HIS A 190 7.00 -7.92 3.37
C HIS A 190 7.82 -6.87 2.60
N LEU A 191 7.61 -6.80 1.29
CA LEU A 191 8.36 -5.95 0.35
C LEU A 191 7.65 -5.83 -1.01
N THR A 192 8.11 -4.93 -1.88
CA THR A 192 7.69 -4.80 -3.28
C THR A 192 8.54 -5.67 -4.19
N ALA A 193 7.94 -6.65 -4.87
CA ALA A 193 8.60 -7.45 -5.90
C ALA A 193 8.50 -6.79 -7.29
N MET A 194 9.41 -7.13 -8.22
CA MET A 194 9.40 -6.58 -9.58
C MET A 194 8.13 -6.99 -10.36
N GLY A 195 7.54 -6.03 -11.07
CA GLY A 195 6.41 -6.23 -12.00
C GLY A 195 5.01 -6.23 -11.37
N VAL A 196 4.90 -5.98 -10.06
CA VAL A 196 3.62 -5.95 -9.33
C VAL A 196 2.84 -4.65 -9.54
N LYS A 197 1.52 -4.69 -9.32
CA LYS A 197 0.62 -3.52 -9.33
C LYS A 197 0.31 -3.06 -7.90
N SER A 198 0.75 -1.84 -7.56
CA SER A 198 0.51 -1.18 -6.26
C SER A 198 -0.74 -0.28 -6.25
N SER A 199 -1.22 0.16 -5.09
CA SER A 199 -2.42 1.01 -4.88
C SER A 199 -2.11 2.32 -4.13
N ASP A 200 -3.02 3.31 -4.16
CA ASP A 200 -2.89 4.62 -3.44
C ASP A 200 -2.59 4.44 -1.94
N SER A 201 -2.99 3.30 -1.35
CA SER A 201 -2.82 2.92 0.05
C SER A 201 -1.44 2.40 0.43
N VAL A 202 -0.66 1.88 -0.52
CA VAL A 202 0.67 1.31 -0.26
C VAL A 202 1.68 2.46 -0.14
N ARG A 203 2.51 2.45 0.91
CA ARG A 203 3.60 3.43 1.07
C ARG A 203 4.86 2.95 0.35
N ASP A 204 5.50 3.84 -0.41
CA ASP A 204 6.82 3.56 -0.99
C ASP A 204 7.82 3.17 0.12
N ILE A 205 8.32 1.94 0.09
CA ILE A 205 9.40 1.46 0.96
C ILE A 205 10.77 1.64 0.29
N TYR A 206 11.82 1.59 1.11
CA TYR A 206 13.22 1.72 0.67
C TYR A 206 13.53 2.96 -0.20
N VAL A 207 12.72 4.03 -0.12
CA VAL A 207 12.81 5.27 -0.92
C VAL A 207 14.25 5.75 -1.06
N GLY A 208 14.68 5.99 -2.30
CA GLY A 208 16.05 6.41 -2.63
C GLY A 208 17.11 5.30 -2.62
N ASN A 209 16.72 4.06 -2.30
CA ASN A 209 17.56 2.86 -2.39
C ASN A 209 16.97 1.84 -3.38
N LEU A 210 15.94 1.08 -3.01
CA LEU A 210 15.49 -0.11 -3.78
C LEU A 210 14.01 -0.01 -4.18
N GLU A 211 13.75 0.23 -5.47
CA GLU A 211 12.39 0.39 -6.01
C GLU A 211 11.58 -0.93 -5.99
N ALA A 212 12.21 -2.06 -6.32
CA ALA A 212 11.59 -3.38 -6.30
C ALA A 212 12.63 -4.50 -6.20
N PHE A 213 12.26 -5.61 -5.57
CA PHE A 213 13.10 -6.81 -5.41
C PHE A 213 12.88 -7.81 -6.56
N PRO A 214 13.94 -8.32 -7.23
CA PRO A 214 13.79 -9.30 -8.30
C PRO A 214 13.37 -10.67 -7.75
N ALA A 215 12.30 -11.25 -8.30
CA ALA A 215 11.79 -12.55 -7.84
C ALA A 215 12.82 -13.69 -7.95
N SER A 216 13.77 -13.59 -8.89
CA SER A 216 14.87 -14.55 -9.06
C SER A 216 15.97 -14.48 -7.98
N ALA A 217 15.85 -13.59 -7.00
CA ALA A 217 16.74 -13.52 -5.83
C ALA A 217 16.14 -14.15 -4.56
N PHE A 218 14.88 -14.61 -4.62
CA PHE A 218 14.30 -15.47 -3.59
C PHE A 218 14.99 -16.87 -3.58
N PRO A 219 14.97 -17.58 -2.43
CA PRO A 219 15.45 -18.95 -2.34
C PRO A 219 14.41 -19.92 -2.93
N PRO A 220 14.77 -21.17 -3.26
CA PRO A 220 13.87 -22.18 -3.80
C PRO A 220 12.97 -22.79 -2.70
N ALA A 221 12.19 -21.94 -2.03
CA ALA A 221 11.19 -22.33 -1.06
C ALA A 221 9.89 -22.77 -1.74
N ASP A 222 9.25 -23.83 -1.23
CA ASP A 222 8.07 -24.48 -1.82
C ASP A 222 6.85 -23.55 -1.86
N TYR A 223 6.80 -22.53 -0.99
CA TYR A 223 5.84 -21.43 -1.04
C TYR A 223 6.45 -20.14 -0.47
N ILE A 224 6.12 -18.99 -1.09
CA ILE A 224 6.58 -17.67 -0.65
C ILE A 224 5.37 -16.75 -0.42
N ALA A 225 5.11 -16.50 0.87
CA ALA A 225 4.00 -15.71 1.37
C ALA A 225 4.40 -14.23 1.55
N LEU A 226 4.02 -13.37 0.60
CA LEU A 226 4.35 -11.94 0.62
C LEU A 226 3.16 -11.07 1.05
N GLY A 227 3.42 -10.14 1.97
CA GLY A 227 2.63 -8.92 2.18
C GLY A 227 3.32 -7.67 1.66
N HIS A 228 2.71 -6.51 1.92
CA HIS A 228 3.02 -5.13 1.45
C HIS A 228 2.17 -4.64 0.27
N ILE A 229 1.63 -5.52 -0.58
CA ILE A 229 0.87 -5.10 -1.77
C ILE A 229 -0.60 -5.52 -1.66
N HIS A 230 -1.46 -4.52 -1.47
CA HIS A 230 -2.86 -4.70 -1.05
C HIS A 230 -3.79 -5.34 -2.10
N ARG A 231 -3.35 -5.47 -3.35
CA ARG A 231 -4.06 -6.23 -4.39
C ARG A 231 -3.48 -7.65 -4.51
N PRO A 232 -4.31 -8.71 -4.42
CA PRO A 232 -3.85 -10.08 -4.59
C PRO A 232 -3.24 -10.30 -5.98
N GLN A 233 -2.05 -10.91 -6.05
CA GLN A 233 -1.39 -11.17 -7.34
C GLN A 233 -0.31 -12.26 -7.27
N ILE A 234 -0.06 -12.85 -8.43
CA ILE A 234 1.02 -13.80 -8.71
C ILE A 234 2.28 -13.02 -9.10
N VAL A 235 3.42 -13.35 -8.50
CA VAL A 235 4.71 -12.70 -8.80
C VAL A 235 5.46 -13.49 -9.87
N ALA A 236 5.99 -12.80 -10.89
CA ALA A 236 6.83 -13.39 -11.94
C ALA A 236 6.26 -14.66 -12.61
N GLN A 237 4.92 -14.77 -12.69
CA GLN A 237 4.20 -15.96 -13.19
C GLN A 237 4.45 -17.26 -12.40
N SER A 238 5.00 -17.18 -11.17
CA SER A 238 5.23 -18.34 -10.31
C SER A 238 3.99 -18.72 -9.51
N GLU A 239 3.58 -19.98 -9.58
CA GLU A 239 2.44 -20.50 -8.82
C GLU A 239 2.67 -20.43 -7.29
N HIS A 240 3.93 -20.44 -6.83
CA HIS A 240 4.29 -20.48 -5.41
C HIS A 240 4.67 -19.12 -4.80
N ILE A 241 4.85 -18.03 -5.59
CA ILE A 241 5.16 -16.69 -5.06
C ILE A 241 3.93 -15.79 -5.17
N ARG A 242 3.34 -15.43 -4.03
CA ARG A 242 2.03 -14.77 -3.97
C ARG A 242 2.01 -13.57 -3.04
N TYR A 243 1.30 -12.52 -3.47
CA TYR A 243 0.64 -11.61 -2.55
C TYR A 243 -0.80 -12.07 -2.34
N CYS A 244 -1.22 -12.22 -1.09
CA CYS A 244 -2.63 -12.46 -0.77
C CYS A 244 -3.45 -11.16 -0.80
N GLY A 245 -2.83 -10.02 -0.48
CA GLY A 245 -3.48 -8.71 -0.44
C GLY A 245 -4.20 -8.42 0.89
N SER A 246 -4.55 -7.16 1.10
CA SER A 246 -5.24 -6.73 2.33
C SER A 246 -6.67 -7.28 2.39
N PRO A 247 -7.19 -7.67 3.57
CA PRO A 247 -8.47 -8.37 3.68
C PRO A 247 -9.69 -7.49 3.40
N ILE A 248 -9.54 -6.17 3.53
CA ILE A 248 -10.54 -5.16 3.20
C ILE A 248 -9.92 -4.08 2.29
N PRO A 249 -10.69 -3.33 1.49
CA PRO A 249 -10.13 -2.26 0.65
C PRO A 249 -9.50 -1.16 1.53
N LEU A 250 -8.21 -0.84 1.36
CA LEU A 250 -7.52 0.18 2.16
C LEU A 250 -7.46 1.56 1.47
N SER A 251 -7.64 1.60 0.14
CA SER A 251 -7.91 2.79 -0.67
C SER A 251 -8.99 2.55 -1.73
N PHE A 252 -9.61 3.64 -2.22
CA PHE A 252 -10.70 3.58 -3.20
C PHE A 252 -10.30 3.00 -4.58
N ASP A 253 -9.01 3.02 -4.95
CA ASP A 253 -8.53 2.38 -6.19
C ASP A 253 -8.39 0.85 -6.08
N GLU A 254 -8.54 0.27 -4.87
CA GLU A 254 -8.66 -1.18 -4.69
C GLU A 254 -10.07 -1.70 -5.00
N ILE A 255 -11.07 -0.82 -5.14
CA ILE A 255 -12.44 -1.21 -5.49
C ILE A 255 -12.46 -1.83 -6.90
N GLY A 256 -13.08 -3.00 -7.02
CA GLY A 256 -12.99 -3.87 -8.19
C GLY A 256 -11.91 -4.97 -8.09
N SER A 257 -11.03 -4.92 -7.09
CA SER A 257 -10.16 -6.05 -6.72
C SER A 257 -10.89 -6.95 -5.71
N GLN A 258 -11.18 -8.20 -6.08
CA GLN A 258 -11.78 -9.17 -5.17
C GLN A 258 -10.81 -9.48 -4.02
N LYS A 259 -11.22 -9.19 -2.78
CA LYS A 259 -10.43 -9.46 -1.59
C LYS A 259 -10.45 -10.95 -1.25
N GLN A 260 -9.34 -11.47 -0.75
CA GLN A 260 -9.17 -12.90 -0.47
C GLN A 260 -8.11 -13.14 0.61
N VAL A 261 -8.17 -14.32 1.23
CA VAL A 261 -6.99 -14.97 1.82
C VAL A 261 -6.60 -16.16 0.95
N LEU A 262 -5.37 -16.66 1.08
CA LEU A 262 -4.90 -17.84 0.35
C LEU A 262 -4.79 -19.03 1.28
N ILE A 263 -5.23 -20.22 0.85
CA ILE A 263 -4.86 -21.49 1.46
C ILE A 263 -3.78 -22.12 0.58
N ALA A 264 -2.60 -22.35 1.14
CA ALA A 264 -1.59 -23.22 0.55
C ALA A 264 -1.73 -24.62 1.17
N GLU A 265 -1.96 -25.62 0.33
CA GLU A 265 -2.07 -27.02 0.74
C GLU A 265 -0.80 -27.78 0.34
N PHE A 266 -0.27 -28.57 1.27
CA PHE A 266 0.96 -29.35 1.11
C PHE A 266 0.71 -30.81 1.47
N ASP A 267 1.23 -31.71 0.64
CA ASP A 267 1.22 -33.16 0.84
C ASP A 267 2.64 -33.71 0.68
N ASP A 268 3.03 -34.63 1.56
CA ASP A 268 4.42 -35.00 1.86
C ASP A 268 5.39 -33.78 1.87
N ASN A 269 6.18 -33.60 0.80
CA ASN A 269 7.20 -32.56 0.68
C ASN A 269 6.83 -31.41 -0.29
N ALA A 270 5.66 -31.44 -0.93
CA ALA A 270 5.33 -30.62 -2.08
C ALA A 270 4.13 -29.67 -1.85
N LEU A 271 4.14 -28.52 -2.52
CA LEU A 271 2.97 -27.65 -2.67
C LEU A 271 1.99 -28.28 -3.68
N VAL A 272 0.76 -28.56 -3.23
CA VAL A 272 -0.30 -29.19 -4.03
C VAL A 272 -1.22 -28.15 -4.67
N SER A 273 -1.63 -27.13 -3.91
CA SER A 273 -2.55 -26.09 -4.38
C SER A 273 -2.35 -24.77 -3.64
N VAL A 274 -2.79 -23.67 -4.28
CA VAL A 274 -2.89 -22.35 -3.65
C VAL A 274 -4.25 -21.75 -3.99
N GLU A 275 -5.24 -22.03 -3.16
CA GLU A 275 -6.65 -21.70 -3.39
C GLU A 275 -7.02 -20.32 -2.77
N PRO A 276 -7.70 -19.44 -3.51
CA PRO A 276 -8.19 -18.17 -2.98
C PRO A 276 -9.56 -18.32 -2.29
N LEU A 277 -9.62 -18.04 -0.98
CA LEU A 277 -10.89 -17.85 -0.28
C LEU A 277 -11.32 -16.38 -0.35
N HIS A 278 -12.33 -16.09 -1.15
CA HIS A 278 -12.85 -14.74 -1.33
C HIS A 278 -13.57 -14.20 -0.08
N ILE A 279 -13.18 -13.00 0.35
CA ILE A 279 -13.71 -12.31 1.52
C ILE A 279 -14.97 -11.50 1.10
N PRO A 280 -16.10 -11.58 1.84
CA PRO A 280 -17.26 -10.75 1.61
C PRO A 280 -16.99 -9.25 1.84
N MET A 281 -17.62 -8.38 1.06
CA MET A 281 -17.55 -6.92 1.27
C MET A 281 -18.39 -6.54 2.50
N PHE A 282 -17.73 -6.26 3.62
CA PHE A 282 -18.40 -6.00 4.91
C PHE A 282 -18.94 -4.58 5.12
N GLN A 283 -18.50 -3.64 4.27
CA GLN A 283 -18.94 -2.25 4.15
C GLN A 283 -19.00 -1.90 2.66
N PRO A 284 -20.16 -1.52 2.10
CA PRO A 284 -20.25 -1.12 0.69
C PRO A 284 -19.41 0.13 0.38
N MET A 285 -18.68 0.10 -0.73
CA MET A 285 -17.89 1.23 -1.23
C MET A 285 -17.96 1.30 -2.75
N GLN A 286 -18.01 2.50 -3.31
CA GLN A 286 -18.04 2.69 -4.77
C GLN A 286 -17.29 3.96 -5.20
N VAL A 287 -16.69 3.89 -6.39
CA VAL A 287 -16.08 5.03 -7.07
C VAL A 287 -16.95 5.42 -8.26
N ILE A 288 -17.33 6.69 -8.34
CA ILE A 288 -18.17 7.26 -9.41
C ILE A 288 -17.31 8.28 -10.15
N LYS A 289 -17.27 8.22 -11.49
CA LYS A 289 -16.40 9.07 -12.31
C LYS A 289 -17.12 9.63 -13.54
N GLY A 290 -16.70 10.83 -13.97
CA GLY A 290 -17.13 11.45 -15.23
C GLY A 290 -17.52 12.91 -15.06
N ASP A 291 -18.22 13.47 -16.05
CA ASP A 291 -18.88 14.76 -15.90
C ASP A 291 -20.07 14.68 -14.92
N LEU A 292 -20.64 15.84 -14.58
CA LEU A 292 -21.67 15.94 -13.56
C LEU A 292 -23.00 15.27 -13.94
N ALA A 293 -23.35 15.17 -15.23
CA ALA A 293 -24.54 14.46 -15.69
C ALA A 293 -24.32 12.94 -15.68
N SER A 294 -23.10 12.49 -16.00
CA SER A 294 -22.69 11.09 -15.83
C SER A 294 -22.69 10.67 -14.35
N ILE A 295 -22.27 11.55 -13.44
CA ILE A 295 -22.33 11.33 -11.99
C ILE A 295 -23.78 11.25 -11.51
N GLU A 296 -24.64 12.17 -11.92
CA GLU A 296 -26.08 12.17 -11.61
C GLU A 296 -26.77 10.89 -12.09
N ALA A 297 -26.50 10.43 -13.31
CA ALA A 297 -27.01 9.17 -13.84
C ALA A 297 -26.48 7.93 -13.09
N GLN A 298 -25.20 7.93 -12.68
CA GLN A 298 -24.61 6.84 -11.89
C GLN A 298 -25.17 6.79 -10.46
N LEU A 299 -25.43 7.95 -9.83
CA LEU A 299 -26.08 8.05 -8.52
C LEU A 299 -27.52 7.55 -8.58
N ALA A 300 -28.30 7.95 -9.59
CA ALA A 300 -29.68 7.49 -9.79
C ALA A 300 -29.79 5.99 -10.11
N ALA A 301 -28.69 5.36 -10.57
CA ALA A 301 -28.61 3.92 -10.83
C ALA A 301 -28.17 3.09 -9.59
N LEU A 302 -27.85 3.72 -8.45
CA LEU A 302 -27.51 3.01 -7.22
C LEU A 302 -28.76 2.32 -6.64
N ASN A 303 -28.63 1.02 -6.38
CA ASN A 303 -29.68 0.26 -5.71
C ASN A 303 -29.54 0.42 -4.19
N HIS A 304 -30.58 0.97 -3.54
CA HIS A 304 -30.59 1.28 -2.11
C HIS A 304 -31.63 0.43 -1.35
N PRO A 305 -31.24 -0.73 -0.78
CA PRO A 305 -32.04 -1.38 0.24
C PRO A 305 -32.09 -0.47 1.48
N ALA A 306 -33.29 -0.18 1.98
CA ALA A 306 -33.49 0.73 3.12
C ALA A 306 -32.85 0.24 4.44
N GLU A 307 -32.57 -1.06 4.55
CA GLU A 307 -31.93 -1.70 5.71
C GLU A 307 -30.41 -1.91 5.54
N ALA A 308 -29.82 -1.44 4.43
CA ALA A 308 -28.38 -1.60 4.18
C ALA A 308 -27.53 -0.53 4.89
N LEU A 309 -26.25 -0.85 5.11
CA LEU A 309 -25.23 0.14 5.47
C LEU A 309 -25.08 1.18 4.35
N PRO A 310 -24.84 2.47 4.67
CA PRO A 310 -24.66 3.50 3.67
C PRO A 310 -23.42 3.20 2.80
N ILE A 311 -23.52 3.45 1.50
CA ILE A 311 -22.40 3.22 0.57
C ILE A 311 -21.38 4.35 0.72
N TRP A 312 -20.12 4.02 1.00
CA TRP A 312 -19.04 5.02 1.02
C TRP A 312 -18.63 5.37 -0.41
N LEU A 313 -18.80 6.64 -0.79
CA LEU A 313 -18.55 7.12 -2.14
C LEU A 313 -17.25 7.92 -2.26
N SER A 314 -16.52 7.63 -3.34
CA SER A 314 -15.51 8.52 -3.92
C SER A 314 -16.00 9.03 -5.27
N VAL A 315 -16.27 10.34 -5.35
CA VAL A 315 -16.71 11.02 -6.58
C VAL A 315 -15.51 11.71 -7.23
N GLU A 316 -15.19 11.37 -8.48
CA GLU A 316 -14.11 12.00 -9.26
C GLU A 316 -14.67 12.72 -10.50
N VAL A 317 -14.65 14.05 -10.44
CA VAL A 317 -15.36 14.91 -11.41
C VAL A 317 -14.46 15.37 -12.54
N GLU A 318 -14.82 15.03 -13.78
CA GLU A 318 -14.16 15.45 -15.03
C GLU A 318 -14.68 16.83 -15.49
N ALA A 319 -14.48 17.85 -14.67
CA ALA A 319 -14.81 19.23 -15.02
C ALA A 319 -13.75 19.87 -15.95
N GLN A 320 -14.20 20.67 -16.92
CA GLN A 320 -13.32 21.57 -17.68
C GLN A 320 -13.10 22.90 -16.93
N ASP A 321 -14.13 23.38 -16.22
CA ASP A 321 -14.14 24.66 -15.50
C ASP A 321 -14.07 24.53 -13.97
N TYR A 322 -13.74 25.64 -13.31
CA TYR A 322 -13.62 25.73 -11.86
C TYR A 322 -14.98 25.90 -11.16
N LEU A 323 -15.75 24.81 -11.08
CA LEU A 323 -17.01 24.77 -10.31
C LEU A 323 -16.75 24.91 -8.80
N ASN A 324 -17.05 26.10 -8.25
CA ASN A 324 -16.89 26.43 -6.83
C ASN A 324 -18.05 25.90 -5.96
N ASP A 325 -19.18 25.60 -6.57
CA ASP A 325 -20.42 25.04 -6.00
C ASP A 325 -20.42 23.50 -5.94
N LEU A 326 -19.35 22.85 -6.42
CA LEU A 326 -19.32 21.41 -6.69
C LEU A 326 -19.69 20.55 -5.48
N THR A 327 -19.22 20.89 -4.28
CA THR A 327 -19.56 20.17 -3.05
C THR A 327 -21.06 20.24 -2.75
N GLN A 328 -21.63 21.45 -2.75
CA GLN A 328 -23.06 21.67 -2.49
C GLN A 328 -23.95 20.95 -3.50
N ARG A 329 -23.53 20.89 -4.78
CA ARG A 329 -24.30 20.20 -5.82
C ARG A 329 -24.19 18.68 -5.72
N VAL A 330 -23.05 18.13 -5.31
CA VAL A 330 -22.93 16.70 -5.00
C VAL A 330 -23.75 16.34 -3.75
N GLU A 331 -23.69 17.15 -2.69
CA GLU A 331 -24.51 16.99 -1.48
C GLU A 331 -26.01 16.92 -1.82
N GLN A 332 -26.49 17.84 -2.66
CA GLN A 332 -27.88 17.85 -3.16
C GLN A 332 -28.25 16.58 -3.94
N LEU A 333 -27.37 16.09 -4.83
CA LEU A 333 -27.59 14.85 -5.59
C LEU A 333 -27.60 13.59 -4.69
N THR A 334 -27.00 13.65 -3.50
CA THR A 334 -26.94 12.54 -2.55
C THR A 334 -27.92 12.62 -1.38
N ALA A 335 -28.67 13.71 -1.25
CA ALA A 335 -29.46 14.02 -0.04
C ALA A 335 -30.52 12.97 0.32
N ASP A 336 -31.16 12.38 -0.70
CA ASP A 336 -32.20 11.35 -0.55
C ASP A 336 -31.65 9.90 -0.70
N LEU A 337 -30.32 9.72 -0.80
CA LEU A 337 -29.68 8.43 -1.06
C LEU A 337 -28.99 7.87 0.20
N ASN A 338 -29.00 6.55 0.38
CA ASN A 338 -28.32 5.88 1.49
C ASN A 338 -26.79 5.76 1.23
N VAL A 339 -26.09 6.89 1.23
CA VAL A 339 -24.68 7.03 0.86
C VAL A 339 -23.94 8.03 1.76
N GLU A 340 -22.63 7.87 1.88
CA GLU A 340 -21.74 8.86 2.51
C GLU A 340 -20.61 9.22 1.54
N VAL A 341 -20.60 10.46 1.04
CA VAL A 341 -19.51 10.97 0.20
C VAL A 341 -18.30 11.27 1.09
N LEU A 342 -17.38 10.32 1.19
CA LEU A 342 -16.14 10.51 1.95
C LEU A 342 -15.13 11.37 1.19
N LEU A 343 -15.17 11.30 -0.15
CA LEU A 343 -14.09 11.81 -0.99
C LEU A 343 -14.64 12.43 -2.27
N LEU A 344 -14.45 13.75 -2.41
CA LEU A 344 -14.72 14.48 -3.64
C LEU A 344 -13.38 14.93 -4.25
N ARG A 345 -13.02 14.39 -5.41
CA ARG A 345 -11.83 14.75 -6.19
C ARG A 345 -12.27 15.37 -7.53
N ARG A 346 -11.45 16.26 -8.09
CA ARG A 346 -11.52 16.60 -9.51
C ARG A 346 -10.52 15.72 -10.27
N ALA A 347 -10.91 15.21 -11.43
CA ALA A 347 -10.06 14.35 -12.23
C ALA A 347 -8.79 15.10 -12.64
N ARG A 348 -7.61 14.50 -12.43
CA ARG A 348 -6.32 15.11 -12.77
C ARG A 348 -6.04 15.01 -14.27
N LYS A 349 -6.78 15.78 -15.07
CA LYS A 349 -6.49 15.92 -16.50
C LYS A 349 -5.07 16.49 -16.67
N GLN A 350 -4.22 15.72 -17.33
CA GLN A 350 -2.98 16.11 -18.00
C GLN A 350 -1.82 16.78 -17.23
N ARG A 351 -1.96 17.20 -15.95
CA ARG A 351 -0.84 17.79 -15.18
C ARG A 351 0.40 16.89 -15.06
N ARG A 352 0.28 15.56 -15.21
CA ARG A 352 1.46 14.69 -15.30
C ARG A 352 2.27 14.94 -16.58
N SER A 353 1.63 15.30 -17.70
CA SER A 353 2.31 15.69 -18.95
C SER A 353 3.10 16.99 -18.76
N GLU A 354 2.46 18.00 -18.16
CA GLU A 354 3.09 19.29 -17.82
C GLU A 354 4.33 19.09 -16.94
N LEU A 355 4.19 18.30 -15.86
CA LEU A 355 5.29 18.00 -14.93
C LEU A 355 6.40 17.13 -15.57
N THR A 356 6.08 16.22 -16.49
CA THR A 356 7.10 15.45 -17.22
C THR A 356 7.86 16.32 -18.23
N GLN A 357 7.22 17.33 -18.82
CA GLN A 357 7.87 18.24 -19.78
C GLN A 357 8.64 19.39 -19.11
N GLN A 358 8.37 19.67 -17.83
CA GLN A 358 9.13 20.62 -17.00
C GLN A 358 10.26 19.98 -16.18
N SER A 359 10.50 18.66 -16.28
CA SER A 359 11.42 17.99 -15.35
C SER A 359 12.90 18.08 -15.76
N LYS A 360 13.71 18.70 -14.88
CA LYS A 360 15.18 18.60 -14.78
C LYS A 360 16.04 19.36 -15.81
N GLU A 361 15.78 20.66 -15.99
CA GLU A 361 16.79 21.59 -16.51
C GLU A 361 16.86 22.81 -15.58
N THR A 362 17.98 22.98 -14.89
CA THR A 362 18.26 24.14 -14.03
C THR A 362 18.75 25.33 -14.86
N LEU A 363 18.63 26.55 -14.34
CA LEU A 363 19.18 27.75 -15.01
C LEU A 363 20.72 27.71 -15.15
N SER A 364 21.40 26.85 -14.40
CA SER A 364 22.84 26.56 -14.53
C SER A 364 23.19 25.57 -15.65
N GLU A 365 22.21 24.87 -16.20
CA GLU A 365 22.38 23.90 -17.31
C GLU A 365 21.91 24.47 -18.66
N LEU A 366 21.19 25.60 -18.65
CA LEU A 366 20.63 26.26 -19.84
C LEU A 366 21.49 27.45 -20.27
N ASN A 367 21.69 27.62 -21.58
CA ASN A 367 22.27 28.84 -22.14
C ASN A 367 21.21 29.94 -22.37
N ALA A 368 21.69 31.15 -22.69
CA ALA A 368 20.83 32.32 -22.88
C ALA A 368 19.76 32.15 -23.98
N TYR A 369 20.07 31.40 -25.04
CA TYR A 369 19.14 31.12 -26.15
C TYR A 369 18.02 30.17 -25.72
N GLU A 370 18.33 29.15 -24.93
CA GLU A 370 17.34 28.17 -24.43
C GLU A 370 16.39 28.81 -23.39
N VAL A 371 16.93 29.67 -22.52
CA VAL A 371 16.10 30.48 -21.59
C VAL A 371 15.19 31.43 -22.37
N PHE A 372 15.69 32.03 -23.45
CA PHE A 372 14.92 32.91 -24.33
C PHE A 372 13.83 32.16 -25.09
N ASP A 373 14.12 31.00 -25.69
CA ASP A 373 13.12 30.20 -26.40
C ASP A 373 12.02 29.70 -25.46
N LYS A 374 12.37 29.27 -24.24
CA LYS A 374 11.37 28.95 -23.20
C LYS A 374 10.52 30.16 -22.82
N ARG A 375 11.10 31.37 -22.76
CA ARG A 375 10.32 32.59 -22.52
C ARG A 375 9.42 32.94 -23.69
N VAL A 376 9.86 32.74 -24.94
CA VAL A 376 9.08 32.91 -26.17
C VAL A 376 7.90 31.93 -26.24
N GLN A 377 8.09 30.67 -25.85
CA GLN A 377 7.05 29.63 -25.84
C GLN A 377 5.85 29.94 -24.92
N ASN A 378 5.96 30.94 -24.04
CA ASN A 378 4.86 31.43 -23.19
C ASN A 378 4.07 32.60 -23.84
N GLU A 379 4.40 33.02 -25.06
CA GLU A 379 3.66 34.01 -25.84
C GLU A 379 3.09 33.39 -27.12
N LEU A 380 1.87 33.80 -27.49
CA LEU A 380 1.19 33.35 -28.70
C LEU A 380 1.55 34.28 -29.88
N PHE A 381 1.97 33.69 -31.00
CA PHE A 381 2.32 34.37 -32.25
C PHE A 381 1.55 33.73 -33.41
N GLU A 382 0.23 33.96 -33.45
CA GLU A 382 -0.69 33.22 -34.32
C GLU A 382 -0.72 33.74 -35.77
N THR A 383 -0.46 35.04 -35.98
CA THR A 383 -0.49 35.65 -37.32
C THR A 383 0.88 35.71 -38.00
N ASP A 384 0.90 35.70 -39.33
CA ASP A 384 2.12 35.85 -40.15
C ASP A 384 2.95 37.09 -39.76
N GLN A 385 2.28 38.18 -39.36
CA GLN A 385 2.90 39.43 -38.91
C GLN A 385 3.56 39.29 -37.53
N GLU A 386 3.01 38.44 -36.65
CA GLU A 386 3.55 38.11 -35.33
C GLU A 386 4.69 37.10 -35.43
N GLN A 387 4.61 36.12 -36.33
CA GLN A 387 5.75 35.25 -36.66
C GLN A 387 6.90 36.06 -37.26
N SER A 388 6.61 36.94 -38.21
CA SER A 388 7.57 37.93 -38.76
C SER A 388 8.10 38.93 -37.71
N ARG A 389 7.43 39.09 -36.56
CA ARG A 389 7.92 39.86 -35.41
C ARG A 389 8.79 39.00 -34.51
N LEU A 390 8.43 37.74 -34.29
CA LEU A 390 9.21 36.77 -33.51
C LEU A 390 10.58 36.49 -34.16
N GLU A 391 10.66 36.31 -35.48
CA GLU A 391 11.95 36.13 -36.17
C GLU A 391 12.89 37.32 -35.96
N ARG A 392 12.38 38.55 -36.07
CA ARG A 392 13.17 39.78 -35.82
C ARG A 392 13.59 39.91 -34.36
N ILE A 393 12.74 39.47 -33.43
CA ILE A 393 13.03 39.42 -31.99
C ILE A 393 14.13 38.38 -31.68
N LYS A 394 14.07 37.18 -32.27
CA LYS A 394 15.15 36.16 -32.21
C LYS A 394 16.46 36.68 -32.78
N GLN A 395 16.45 37.29 -33.98
CA GLN A 395 17.64 37.87 -34.62
C GLN A 395 18.27 38.99 -33.77
N SER A 396 17.44 39.87 -33.22
CA SER A 396 17.90 40.96 -32.34
C SER A 396 18.50 40.44 -31.04
N PHE A 397 17.93 39.38 -30.47
CA PHE A 397 18.49 38.71 -29.29
C PHE A 397 19.85 38.06 -29.59
N CYS A 398 20.00 37.36 -30.74
CA CYS A 398 21.30 36.82 -31.16
C CYS A 398 22.38 37.90 -31.28
N GLN A 399 22.06 39.06 -31.87
CA GLN A 399 23.02 40.15 -31.98
C GLN A 399 23.42 40.68 -30.60
N ILE A 400 22.45 40.95 -29.72
CA ILE A 400 22.71 41.47 -28.37
C ILE A 400 23.55 40.49 -27.53
N VAL A 401 23.29 39.19 -27.60
CA VAL A 401 24.11 38.18 -26.89
C VAL A 401 25.53 38.17 -27.44
N THR A 402 25.70 38.16 -28.76
CA THR A 402 27.03 38.18 -29.41
C THR A 402 27.81 39.44 -29.04
N ASP A 403 27.20 40.62 -29.14
CA ASP A 403 27.81 41.91 -28.81
C ASP A 403 28.29 41.97 -27.35
N VAL A 404 27.52 41.39 -26.42
CA VAL A 404 27.84 41.35 -24.99
C VAL A 404 28.93 40.32 -24.69
N GLU A 405 28.90 39.14 -25.31
CA GLU A 405 29.94 38.11 -25.18
C GLU A 405 31.30 38.61 -25.69
N GLU A 406 31.33 39.27 -26.85
CA GLU A 406 32.55 39.88 -27.41
C GLU A 406 33.09 41.01 -26.51
N GLN A 407 32.23 41.90 -26.00
CA GLN A 407 32.65 43.00 -25.12
C GLN A 407 33.24 42.53 -23.78
N HIS A 408 32.79 41.38 -23.25
CA HIS A 408 33.24 40.85 -21.96
C HIS A 408 34.26 39.71 -22.09
N GLY A 409 34.69 39.37 -23.31
CA GLY A 409 35.67 38.31 -23.56
C GLY A 409 35.18 36.91 -23.15
N MET A 410 33.86 36.68 -23.20
CA MET A 410 33.26 35.40 -22.80
C MET A 410 33.41 34.34 -23.89
N ALA A 411 33.33 33.07 -23.50
CA ALA A 411 33.32 31.97 -24.45
C ALA A 411 31.98 31.95 -25.20
N SER A 412 32.01 32.14 -26.52
CA SER A 412 30.79 32.32 -27.31
C SER A 412 29.80 31.17 -27.16
N SER A 413 28.60 31.47 -26.66
CA SER A 413 27.50 30.51 -26.62
C SER A 413 26.83 30.45 -27.99
N LYS A 414 26.57 29.23 -28.46
CA LYS A 414 25.97 29.00 -29.79
C LYS A 414 24.48 28.71 -29.65
N PRO A 415 23.61 29.37 -30.45
CA PRO A 415 22.23 28.94 -30.55
C PRO A 415 22.14 27.53 -31.14
N ALA A 416 21.05 26.81 -30.82
CA ALA A 416 20.72 25.55 -31.47
C ALA A 416 20.61 25.74 -33.00
N VAL A 417 20.88 24.68 -33.77
CA VAL A 417 20.92 24.72 -35.25
C VAL A 417 19.61 25.27 -35.83
N ASP A 418 18.48 24.95 -35.19
CA ASP A 418 17.14 25.33 -35.65
C ASP A 418 16.66 26.71 -35.16
N PHE A 419 17.44 27.43 -34.34
CA PHE A 419 16.99 28.66 -33.67
C PHE A 419 16.57 29.80 -34.63
N LEU A 420 17.12 29.79 -35.85
CA LEU A 420 16.90 30.80 -36.91
C LEU A 420 16.38 30.22 -38.24
N SER A 421 16.09 28.92 -38.34
CA SER A 421 15.79 28.25 -39.62
C SER A 421 14.32 27.89 -39.80
N SER A 422 13.46 28.91 -39.86
CA SER A 422 12.00 28.78 -39.98
C SER A 422 11.42 28.88 -41.41
N HIS A 423 12.21 29.22 -42.45
CA HIS A 423 11.70 29.26 -43.83
C HIS A 423 12.76 28.94 -44.91
N LYS A 424 12.61 27.79 -45.61
CA LYS A 424 13.30 27.55 -46.90
C LYS A 424 12.68 26.49 -47.83
N GLN A 425 11.35 26.44 -47.97
CA GLN A 425 10.72 25.49 -48.92
C GLN A 425 9.41 25.92 -49.61
N VAL A 426 9.32 27.15 -50.12
CA VAL A 426 8.38 27.49 -51.22
C VAL A 426 9.05 28.45 -52.21
N HIS A 427 9.32 27.99 -53.43
CA HIS A 427 9.19 28.73 -54.72
C HIS A 427 9.96 28.02 -55.85
N SER A 428 9.32 27.05 -56.50
CA SER A 428 9.71 26.58 -57.84
C SER A 428 8.49 26.01 -58.58
N ALA A 429 7.42 26.80 -58.64
CA ALA A 429 6.20 26.53 -59.40
C ALA A 429 5.72 27.81 -60.10
N ASP A 430 5.01 27.63 -61.22
CA ASP A 430 4.19 28.59 -61.93
C ASP A 430 4.86 29.85 -62.51
N THR A 431 5.53 29.65 -63.66
CA THR A 431 5.63 30.67 -64.71
C THR A 431 4.92 30.18 -65.98
N GLN A 432 3.76 30.78 -66.25
CA GLN A 432 3.08 30.92 -67.56
C GLN A 432 2.41 29.70 -68.24
N PHE A 433 1.07 29.76 -68.22
CA PHE A 433 0.15 29.40 -69.31
C PHE A 433 0.71 29.71 -70.72
N ASN A 434 0.41 28.88 -71.74
CA ASN A 434 -0.73 29.15 -72.64
C ASN A 434 -1.03 28.08 -73.73
N SER A 435 -2.12 28.32 -74.46
CA SER A 435 -2.50 27.81 -75.80
C SER A 435 -2.88 26.32 -75.98
N ILE A 436 -4.14 26.14 -76.36
CA ILE A 436 -4.72 25.03 -77.14
C ILE A 436 -4.22 25.13 -78.59
N ASP A 437 -3.84 24.02 -79.25
CA ASP A 437 -4.52 23.43 -80.44
C ASP A 437 -3.74 22.24 -81.08
N SER A 438 -4.40 21.52 -81.99
CA SER A 438 -3.87 20.77 -83.15
C SER A 438 -3.29 19.32 -83.02
N GLN A 439 -4.21 18.36 -83.16
CA GLN A 439 -4.23 17.26 -84.17
C GLN A 439 -3.21 16.08 -84.21
N ALA A 440 -3.70 14.97 -84.78
CA ALA A 440 -3.04 13.73 -85.26
C ALA A 440 -2.36 12.84 -84.20
N GLN A 441 -2.71 11.56 -83.98
CA GLN A 441 -3.60 10.60 -84.67
C GLN A 441 -3.17 10.12 -86.07
N ARG A 442 -2.27 9.11 -86.10
CA ARG A 442 -1.89 8.13 -87.16
C ARG A 442 -0.67 7.34 -86.61
N THR A 443 -0.46 6.04 -86.77
CA THR A 443 -1.18 4.88 -87.38
C THR A 443 -1.22 3.72 -86.34
N ASP A 444 -2.12 2.73 -86.34
CA ASP A 444 -2.31 1.65 -87.34
C ASP A 444 -0.99 0.88 -87.63
N THR A 445 -0.89 -0.47 -87.64
CA THR A 445 -1.90 -1.54 -87.88
C THR A 445 -1.52 -2.95 -87.33
N THR A 446 -2.53 -3.71 -86.84
CA THR A 446 -2.91 -5.11 -87.24
C THR A 446 -2.02 -6.37 -87.00
N ALA A 447 -2.69 -7.45 -86.50
CA ALA A 447 -2.40 -8.90 -86.64
C ALA A 447 -1.19 -9.52 -85.86
N GLN A 448 -1.13 -10.82 -85.52
CA GLN A 448 -2.06 -11.97 -85.63
C GLN A 448 -1.74 -13.10 -84.60
N SER A 449 -2.70 -14.02 -84.37
CA SER A 449 -2.63 -15.49 -84.03
C SER A 449 -1.30 -16.16 -83.59
N ASN A 450 -1.25 -17.25 -82.80
CA ASN A 450 -2.27 -18.23 -82.37
C ASN A 450 -1.78 -19.11 -81.17
N GLU A 451 -2.67 -19.95 -80.62
CA GLU A 451 -2.40 -21.20 -79.86
C GLU A 451 -1.64 -21.12 -78.51
N ALA A 452 -1.71 -22.10 -77.60
CA ALA A 452 -2.80 -23.01 -77.16
C ALA A 452 -2.31 -23.86 -75.95
N ILE A 453 -3.21 -24.28 -75.04
CA ILE A 453 -3.29 -25.63 -74.39
C ILE A 453 -4.29 -25.60 -73.19
N ASN A 454 -5.00 -26.72 -72.97
CA ASN A 454 -6.03 -26.91 -71.94
C ASN A 454 -5.47 -27.44 -70.61
N SER A 455 -6.13 -27.10 -69.50
CA SER A 455 -6.83 -28.05 -68.58
C SER A 455 -7.44 -27.26 -67.40
N ASP A 456 -8.77 -27.25 -67.23
CA ASP A 456 -9.54 -28.12 -66.31
C ASP A 456 -9.05 -28.05 -64.84
N ARG A 457 -9.86 -27.52 -63.89
CA ARG A 457 -11.06 -28.10 -63.22
C ARG A 457 -10.71 -29.07 -62.08
N SER A 458 -11.48 -29.17 -60.98
CA SER A 458 -12.69 -28.42 -60.55
C SER A 458 -12.94 -28.58 -59.04
N ASP A 459 -13.70 -27.63 -58.46
CA ASP A 459 -14.91 -27.78 -57.62
C ASP A 459 -15.21 -29.19 -57.06
N SER A 460 -15.58 -29.37 -55.79
CA SER A 460 -16.89 -28.98 -55.19
C SER A 460 -16.81 -28.89 -53.64
N VAL A 461 -17.56 -28.05 -52.88
CA VAL A 461 -19.04 -27.94 -52.71
C VAL A 461 -19.61 -29.23 -52.08
N SER A 462 -20.46 -29.26 -51.04
CA SER A 462 -21.33 -28.29 -50.31
C SER A 462 -21.23 -28.51 -48.75
N ASP A 463 -22.09 -28.08 -47.80
CA ASP A 463 -23.51 -27.65 -47.81
C ASP A 463 -23.93 -26.77 -46.60
N ASP A 464 -25.11 -26.16 -46.71
CA ASP A 464 -25.71 -25.22 -45.74
C ASP A 464 -26.48 -25.91 -44.59
N THR A 465 -26.84 -25.15 -43.54
CA THR A 465 -28.16 -25.31 -42.88
C THR A 465 -28.60 -24.05 -42.12
N GLU A 466 -29.89 -23.73 -42.23
CA GLU A 466 -30.51 -22.51 -41.69
C GLU A 466 -31.27 -22.70 -40.35
N PHE A 467 -31.52 -21.58 -39.67
CA PHE A 467 -32.59 -21.27 -38.72
C PHE A 467 -33.17 -22.37 -37.78
N ASN A 468 -33.19 -22.05 -36.48
CA ASN A 468 -34.49 -21.98 -35.80
C ASN A 468 -34.54 -21.00 -34.62
N ILE A 469 -35.72 -20.40 -34.38
CA ILE A 469 -36.04 -19.56 -33.22
C ILE A 469 -37.25 -20.18 -32.53
N SER A 470 -37.15 -20.46 -31.23
CA SER A 470 -38.23 -21.10 -30.46
C SER A 470 -38.59 -20.31 -29.21
N VAL A 471 -39.81 -19.76 -29.20
CA VAL A 471 -40.44 -19.12 -28.03
C VAL A 471 -41.44 -20.10 -27.41
N PRO A 472 -41.41 -20.36 -26.08
CA PRO A 472 -42.49 -21.06 -25.40
C PRO A 472 -43.70 -20.12 -25.22
N LYS A 473 -44.90 -20.58 -25.59
CA LYS A 473 -46.16 -19.88 -25.29
C LYS A 473 -46.65 -20.17 -23.87
N ILE A 474 -47.49 -19.26 -23.37
CA ILE A 474 -48.30 -19.40 -22.16
C ILE A 474 -49.57 -20.19 -22.49
N ASP A 475 -49.98 -21.06 -21.58
CA ASP A 475 -51.33 -21.61 -21.35
C ASP A 475 -51.38 -22.00 -19.85
N ASP A 476 -52.45 -21.86 -19.07
CA ASP A 476 -53.83 -21.39 -19.30
C ASP A 476 -54.47 -20.99 -17.94
N LYS A 477 -55.69 -20.40 -17.97
CA LYS A 477 -56.74 -20.24 -16.93
C LYS A 477 -56.90 -18.86 -16.24
N ASN A 478 -58.00 -18.20 -16.62
CA ASN A 478 -59.16 -17.80 -15.76
C ASN A 478 -58.88 -17.22 -14.35
N ALA A 479 -59.49 -16.09 -13.92
CA ALA A 479 -60.74 -15.47 -14.37
C ALA A 479 -60.93 -14.00 -13.90
N LEU A 480 -61.87 -13.31 -14.56
CA LEU A 480 -62.73 -12.21 -14.07
C LEU A 480 -62.10 -10.89 -13.58
N ALA A 481 -62.80 -9.81 -13.90
CA ALA A 481 -62.55 -8.43 -13.48
C ALA A 481 -63.87 -7.84 -12.91
N PRO A 482 -64.05 -6.51 -12.78
CA PRO A 482 -63.54 -5.73 -11.64
C PRO A 482 -64.64 -4.92 -10.92
N GLU A 483 -64.42 -4.51 -9.68
CA GLU A 483 -65.22 -3.44 -9.05
C GLU A 483 -64.38 -2.40 -8.30
N HIS A 484 -64.75 -1.13 -8.45
CA HIS A 484 -64.29 -0.03 -7.60
C HIS A 484 -65.11 -0.01 -6.30
N THR A 485 -64.49 0.37 -5.19
CA THR A 485 -65.22 1.07 -4.11
C THR A 485 -64.33 2.11 -3.44
N VAL A 486 -64.84 3.33 -3.31
CA VAL A 486 -64.20 4.44 -2.58
C VAL A 486 -64.85 4.57 -1.21
N VAL A 487 -64.06 4.54 -0.14
CA VAL A 487 -64.49 4.96 1.21
C VAL A 487 -63.47 5.97 1.76
N LYS A 488 -63.96 6.94 2.54
CA LYS A 488 -63.21 8.10 3.05
C LYS A 488 -62.98 8.00 4.56
N ASN A 489 -61.90 8.65 5.01
CA ASN A 489 -61.70 9.14 6.39
C ASN A 489 -61.55 8.02 7.47
N THR A 490 -61.05 8.26 8.68
CA THR A 490 -60.93 9.54 9.42
C THR A 490 -59.66 9.62 10.27
N VAL A 491 -59.25 10.85 10.59
CA VAL A 491 -58.16 11.20 11.53
C VAL A 491 -58.52 10.83 12.98
N ALA A 492 -57.54 10.43 13.77
CA ALA A 492 -57.56 10.54 15.23
C ALA A 492 -56.15 10.80 15.78
N GLU A 493 -55.94 11.95 16.40
CA GLU A 493 -54.78 12.21 17.28
C GLU A 493 -55.13 11.77 18.72
N GLN A 494 -54.15 11.30 19.50
CA GLN A 494 -53.80 11.89 20.82
C GLN A 494 -52.72 11.09 21.61
N THR A 495 -51.52 11.67 21.67
CA THR A 495 -50.95 12.22 22.92
C THR A 495 -50.85 11.35 24.19
N ILE A 496 -49.60 10.92 24.50
CA ILE A 496 -48.97 10.72 25.84
C ILE A 496 -49.55 9.63 26.77
N VAL A 497 -48.69 8.68 27.20
CA VAL A 497 -48.27 8.43 28.61
C VAL A 497 -47.08 7.45 28.63
N GLU A 498 -46.00 7.85 29.30
CA GLU A 498 -45.02 6.99 29.99
C GLU A 498 -45.10 7.34 31.50
N PRO A 499 -44.53 6.57 32.46
CA PRO A 499 -43.85 5.26 32.36
C PRO A 499 -44.37 4.21 33.39
N LEU A 500 -43.83 2.97 33.39
CA LEU A 500 -43.25 2.29 34.58
C LEU A 500 -42.59 0.95 34.22
N ALA A 501 -41.85 0.36 35.19
CA ALA A 501 -41.07 -0.88 35.02
C ALA A 501 -41.60 -2.06 35.87
N LEU A 502 -41.35 -3.29 35.38
CA LEU A 502 -41.23 -4.54 36.16
C LEU A 502 -39.95 -5.25 35.69
N PHE A 503 -38.99 -5.62 36.56
CA PHE A 503 -39.00 -6.63 37.63
C PHE A 503 -38.92 -8.09 37.14
N ALA A 504 -37.69 -8.62 37.18
CA ALA A 504 -37.31 -10.03 37.32
C ALA A 504 -35.91 -10.03 38.00
N GLU A 505 -35.85 -10.09 39.33
CA GLU A 505 -35.63 -11.32 40.11
C GLU A 505 -34.19 -11.90 39.99
N GLU A 506 -33.27 -11.34 40.78
CA GLU A 506 -32.02 -12.01 41.19
C GLU A 506 -32.26 -12.82 42.49
N PRO A 507 -31.68 -14.02 42.64
CA PRO A 507 -31.76 -14.79 43.89
C PRO A 507 -30.70 -14.32 44.91
N SER A 508 -31.16 -13.85 46.07
CA SER A 508 -30.30 -13.48 47.20
C SER A 508 -29.74 -14.70 47.96
N PRO A 509 -28.52 -14.65 48.52
CA PRO A 509 -27.94 -15.73 49.33
C PRO A 509 -28.45 -15.72 50.78
N GLU A 510 -28.60 -16.90 51.39
CA GLU A 510 -28.79 -17.05 52.85
C GLU A 510 -27.51 -17.56 53.57
N PRO A 511 -27.30 -17.20 54.86
CA PRO A 511 -26.08 -17.49 55.61
C PRO A 511 -26.22 -18.63 56.63
N ILE A 512 -25.13 -19.04 57.29
CA ILE A 512 -25.17 -19.44 58.73
C ILE A 512 -23.77 -19.52 59.41
N ALA A 513 -23.75 -19.11 60.67
CA ALA A 513 -22.79 -19.36 61.77
C ALA A 513 -21.27 -19.03 61.63
N GLN A 514 -20.79 -18.30 62.64
CA GLN A 514 -19.37 -18.18 63.03
C GLN A 514 -18.99 -19.27 64.05
N LEU A 515 -17.69 -19.54 64.22
CA LEU A 515 -17.14 -19.95 65.52
C LEU A 515 -15.64 -19.62 65.62
N SER A 516 -15.25 -18.90 66.68
CA SER A 516 -13.87 -18.51 66.98
C SER A 516 -13.39 -19.18 68.27
N GLN A 517 -12.12 -19.63 68.32
CA GLN A 517 -11.20 -19.46 69.48
C GLN A 517 -9.88 -20.25 69.35
N GLU A 518 -8.75 -19.52 69.30
CA GLU A 518 -7.53 -19.86 70.07
C GLU A 518 -7.79 -19.59 71.59
N PRO A 519 -6.98 -20.06 72.59
CA PRO A 519 -5.52 -20.31 72.51
C PRO A 519 -4.93 -21.44 73.40
N LYS A 520 -3.59 -21.63 73.36
CA LYS A 520 -2.71 -21.71 74.59
C LYS A 520 -1.20 -21.77 74.29
N ARG A 521 -0.39 -21.21 75.22
CA ARG A 521 1.09 -21.25 75.23
C ARG A 521 1.63 -22.21 76.31
N ARG A 522 2.82 -22.80 76.06
CA ARG A 522 3.94 -23.16 77.00
C ARG A 522 5.05 -23.82 76.13
N SER A 523 6.31 -23.36 75.97
CA SER A 523 7.40 -22.82 76.86
C SER A 523 8.40 -23.89 77.30
N ILE A 524 9.68 -23.52 77.57
CA ILE A 524 10.83 -24.34 78.09
C ILE A 524 11.67 -24.98 76.93
N GLN A 525 13.03 -24.93 76.82
CA GLN A 525 14.14 -24.37 77.64
C GLN A 525 15.40 -23.98 76.78
N GLN A 526 16.42 -23.35 77.39
CA GLN A 526 17.82 -23.26 76.89
C GLN A 526 18.77 -24.11 77.78
N PRO A 527 19.97 -24.51 77.30
CA PRO A 527 21.24 -23.75 77.48
C PRO A 527 22.09 -23.70 76.17
N VAL A 528 22.96 -22.73 75.85
CA VAL A 528 24.06 -22.01 76.56
C VAL A 528 25.34 -22.85 76.78
N THR A 529 26.38 -22.68 75.94
CA THR A 529 27.77 -22.30 76.35
C THR A 529 28.76 -22.03 75.18
N LYS A 530 29.49 -20.91 75.28
CA LYS A 530 30.93 -20.65 75.00
C LYS A 530 31.71 -21.51 73.95
N ALA A 531 32.39 -20.85 73.00
CA ALA A 531 33.87 -20.67 73.00
C ALA A 531 34.46 -19.96 71.74
N GLN A 532 35.61 -19.31 71.93
CA GLN A 532 36.58 -18.74 70.96
C GLN A 532 38.00 -19.12 71.47
N PRO A 533 39.15 -18.81 70.82
CA PRO A 533 39.43 -18.59 69.39
C PRO A 533 40.80 -19.18 68.90
N SER A 534 40.98 -19.32 67.57
CA SER A 534 42.31 -19.25 66.89
C SER A 534 42.07 -18.89 65.40
N LYS A 535 42.78 -18.01 64.67
CA LYS A 535 44.21 -17.62 64.56
C LYS A 535 45.08 -18.75 63.95
N ARG A 536 45.91 -18.51 62.92
CA ARG A 536 46.36 -17.23 62.31
C ARG A 536 47.06 -17.42 60.93
N GLN A 537 46.88 -16.44 60.03
CA GLN A 537 47.85 -15.96 59.01
C GLN A 537 48.33 -16.96 57.90
N SER A 538 48.93 -16.54 56.77
CA SER A 538 49.61 -15.26 56.46
C SER A 538 49.63 -14.86 54.96
N ILE A 539 49.45 -13.55 54.68
CA ILE A 539 50.28 -12.70 53.76
C ILE A 539 50.20 -13.00 52.23
N GLN A 540 50.21 -12.05 51.27
CA GLN A 540 50.38 -10.57 51.15
C GLN A 540 49.27 -10.06 50.17
N GLN A 541 48.57 -8.92 50.22
CA GLN A 541 48.84 -7.49 50.54
C GLN A 541 49.81 -6.75 49.60
N PRO A 542 49.65 -5.42 49.36
CA PRO A 542 48.60 -4.47 49.84
C PRO A 542 47.47 -4.29 48.78
N VAL A 543 46.74 -3.20 48.45
CA VAL A 543 46.72 -1.75 48.80
C VAL A 543 45.25 -1.27 49.01
N THR A 544 44.84 -0.06 48.56
CA THR A 544 43.55 0.66 48.83
C THR A 544 43.28 1.70 47.70
N LYS A 545 42.14 2.40 47.50
CA LYS A 545 40.96 2.81 48.33
C LYS A 545 39.64 2.70 47.50
N VAL A 546 38.39 2.54 48.01
CA VAL A 546 37.66 3.04 49.22
C VAL A 546 37.16 4.50 49.00
N THR A 547 35.84 4.87 49.03
CA THR A 547 34.60 4.25 49.58
C THR A 547 33.27 4.80 48.98
N SER A 548 32.15 4.09 49.21
CA SER A 548 30.70 4.50 49.40
C SER A 548 30.16 5.83 48.82
N ALA A 549 29.00 5.95 48.15
CA ALA A 549 27.64 5.34 48.24
C ALA A 549 26.73 5.82 49.41
N THR A 550 25.54 6.39 49.13
CA THR A 550 24.29 6.31 49.96
C THR A 550 23.01 6.85 49.24
N THR A 551 21.93 6.10 49.47
CA THR A 551 20.50 6.15 49.12
C THR A 551 19.66 7.47 49.16
N VAL A 552 18.89 7.69 48.06
CA VAL A 552 17.47 8.10 47.89
C VAL A 552 16.64 8.70 49.08
N LYS A 553 15.88 9.79 48.81
CA LYS A 553 14.52 10.04 49.37
C LYS A 553 13.67 11.07 48.57
N ARG A 554 12.33 11.01 48.72
CA ARG A 554 11.29 11.92 48.14
C ARG A 554 10.94 13.08 49.09
N ALA A 555 10.48 14.23 48.54
CA ALA A 555 9.50 15.13 49.17
C ALA A 555 8.77 16.05 48.15
N THR A 556 7.65 16.65 48.58
CA THR A 556 6.73 17.61 47.93
C THR A 556 7.33 19.05 47.81
N ASP A 557 6.72 20.12 47.26
CA ASP A 557 5.30 20.50 47.10
C ASP A 557 5.07 21.68 46.09
N LYS A 558 3.79 21.92 45.72
CA LYS A 558 3.11 23.18 45.28
C LYS A 558 3.83 24.35 44.52
N SER A 559 3.31 24.60 43.31
CA SER A 559 2.42 25.75 42.94
C SER A 559 2.89 26.96 42.09
N LEU A 560 1.88 27.51 41.40
CA LEU A 560 1.66 28.89 40.89
C LEU A 560 2.22 29.37 39.53
N ASN A 561 1.22 29.58 38.64
CA ASN A 561 1.00 30.73 37.75
C ASN A 561 1.40 30.72 36.25
N LYS A 562 0.50 31.37 35.50
CA LYS A 562 0.53 31.63 34.06
C LYS A 562 1.47 32.80 33.73
N ALA A 563 2.05 32.77 32.54
CA ALA A 563 2.28 33.96 31.72
C ALA A 563 2.02 33.60 30.26
N GLU A 564 1.39 34.51 29.51
CA GLU A 564 1.18 34.36 28.07
C GLU A 564 2.44 34.81 27.33
N ILE A 565 2.81 34.11 26.26
CA ILE A 565 3.84 34.56 25.32
C ILE A 565 3.14 34.86 24.00
N LYS A 566 3.07 36.15 23.65
CA LYS A 566 2.79 36.55 22.27
C LYS A 566 4.01 36.23 21.41
N LEU A 567 3.73 35.74 20.21
CA LEU A 567 4.67 35.87 19.09
C LEU A 567 4.48 37.27 18.49
N ASP A 568 5.58 37.98 18.31
CA ASP A 568 5.70 39.07 17.33
C ASP A 568 6.75 38.64 16.29
N GLN A 569 6.66 39.19 15.08
CA GLN A 569 7.52 38.84 13.95
C GLN A 569 8.65 39.88 13.77
N ASP A 570 9.36 39.76 12.65
CA ASP A 570 10.31 40.72 12.10
C ASP A 570 11.61 40.96 12.88
N ASP A 571 12.67 40.22 12.51
CA ASP A 571 13.92 40.88 12.08
C ASP A 571 14.83 39.95 11.24
N LEU A 572 15.93 40.52 10.71
CA LEU A 572 17.09 39.95 10.00
C LEU A 572 17.01 39.85 8.47
N PHE A 573 17.17 41.01 7.82
CA PHE A 573 17.86 41.12 6.54
C PHE A 573 19.21 41.85 6.70
N ALA A 574 20.18 41.54 5.84
CA ALA A 574 21.43 42.27 5.59
C ALA A 574 22.44 42.50 6.74
N SER A 575 23.61 41.85 6.63
CA SER A 575 24.90 42.55 6.75
C SER A 575 26.04 41.78 6.05
N MET A 576 27.16 42.50 5.83
CA MET A 576 28.48 42.03 5.35
C MET A 576 28.69 41.80 3.85
N LEU A 577 29.27 42.84 3.23
CA LEU A 577 30.13 42.78 2.06
C LEU A 577 31.24 43.83 2.26
N THR A 578 32.48 43.56 1.82
CA THR A 578 33.69 44.43 1.90
C THR A 578 34.23 44.67 3.34
N ASP A 579 35.55 44.79 3.59
CA ASP A 579 36.70 44.75 2.68
C ASP A 579 38.03 44.30 3.37
N GLU A 580 39.11 44.40 2.59
CA GLU A 580 40.56 44.36 2.91
C GLU A 580 41.30 43.01 2.80
N THR A 581 42.56 43.10 2.34
CA THR A 581 43.34 42.01 1.75
C THR A 581 44.84 42.09 2.04
N SER A 582 45.52 40.94 2.01
CA SER A 582 47.00 40.78 2.03
C SER A 582 47.72 41.18 3.33
N GLU A 583 48.97 40.78 3.65
CA GLU A 583 50.00 40.02 2.90
C GLU A 583 50.64 38.89 3.74
N GLY A 584 51.26 37.90 3.05
CA GLY A 584 52.41 37.12 3.54
C GLY A 584 52.16 35.93 4.49
N GLY A 585 52.99 34.88 4.52
CA GLY A 585 54.12 34.60 3.62
C GLY A 585 55.19 33.64 4.15
N LYS A 586 54.99 32.31 4.06
CA LYS A 586 55.97 31.21 4.25
C LYS A 586 56.66 31.08 5.63
N HIS A 587 56.56 29.91 6.26
CA HIS A 587 57.64 28.90 6.24
C HIS A 587 57.31 27.62 7.03
N SER A 588 57.88 26.50 6.56
CA SER A 588 57.88 25.14 7.16
C SER A 588 56.63 24.30 6.85
#